data_AF-A0A7C7Q0Z7-F1
#
_entry.id   AF-A0A7C7Q0Z7-F1
#
_cell.length_a   1.000
_cell.length_b   1.000
_cell.length_c   1.000
_cell.angle_alpha   90.00
_cell.angle_beta   90.00
_cell.angle_gamma   90.00
#
_symmetry.space_group_name_H-M   'P 1'
#
loop_
_entity.id
_entity.type
_entity.pdbx_description
1 polymer ?
#
loop_
_entity_poly.entity_id
_entity_poly.type
_entity_poly.pdbx_seq_one_letter_code
_entity_poly.pdbx_strand_id
1 'polypeptide(L)'
;MLRVRLTVALMLFGALAVRPAAAEIETVAPAGEVGPWPVVSQIIGYRDRIWFANSVKGVNHNAADLYTFDPATGALRFERALFSQDAGDPVVAAGRLFWPLEDPRSSVGWGEVTVTDGTLWRRLPVPSAQAFHAHAMVLWDGRLIAATSAWRAGFQVSEDLGLTWRALYDHPTPPRRVSRVVKLAAAQDFFAGHLIDVGRHRLLVSDGHTTSLLDGWDESRNVVAMAATPEAVFVAANGPGGGGLWRSDGATLSKIAIDLPDGRIQDLHSAGGRLWLLISGGGGGSVWSSPSGERWRQELALTGGSPWDLYVEGGAIYVGGTGASGRGVFWAGGVPIGPHQPQALPDSRFPDPQGAPIVDWNREAQALDRLLAGMARSGGNRSALRNAVYRLAMAGPPEGFFASRLRLSGDGGGRIPMIGGLVQVANRDLANWLLLWGMGLAREQGVPVELLLRPWTAETNGAEKYFEPTPAALWVLTMGGQRDAATIAALIERLGYADDPDWLRNHVAATLATLTGQPKRWSRSQWADWWAKAAADWPRASL
;
A
#
# COMPACT_ATOMS: atom_id res chain seq x y z
N MET A 1 -81.25 -56.28 5.29
CA MET A 1 -80.77 -55.08 6.02
C MET A 1 -79.29 -54.91 5.70
N LEU A 2 -78.94 -54.09 4.70
CA LEU A 2 -78.50 -52.67 4.82
C LEU A 2 -77.09 -52.57 5.46
N ARG A 3 -76.00 -52.60 4.65
CA ARG A 3 -75.22 -51.45 4.09
C ARG A 3 -74.62 -50.49 5.12
N VAL A 4 -73.29 -50.31 5.08
CA VAL A 4 -72.46 -49.06 4.97
C VAL A 4 -70.98 -49.50 5.20
N ARG A 5 -70.05 -49.60 4.23
CA ARG A 5 -69.33 -48.65 3.32
C ARG A 5 -68.38 -47.64 3.99
N LEU A 6 -67.08 -47.74 3.62
CA LEU A 6 -66.12 -46.66 3.29
C LEU A 6 -65.74 -45.71 4.46
N THR A 7 -64.49 -45.46 4.86
CA THR A 7 -63.34 -44.86 4.13
C THR A 7 -62.30 -44.52 5.21
N VAL A 8 -60.99 -44.81 5.04
CA VAL A 8 -59.87 -43.86 5.29
C VAL A 8 -58.64 -44.43 4.58
N ALA A 9 -58.58 -44.19 3.27
CA ALA A 9 -57.33 -44.10 2.53
C ALA A 9 -57.07 -42.59 2.37
N LEU A 10 -56.34 -41.97 3.29
CA LEU A 10 -55.82 -40.58 3.16
C LEU A 10 -54.91 -40.23 4.37
N MET A 11 -53.77 -40.91 4.50
CA MET A 11 -52.60 -40.39 5.24
C MET A 11 -51.43 -40.25 4.26
N LEU A 12 -51.66 -39.49 3.20
CA LEU A 12 -50.69 -39.28 2.12
C LEU A 12 -50.89 -37.90 1.50
N PHE A 13 -51.10 -36.87 2.31
CA PHE A 13 -51.02 -35.46 1.89
C PHE A 13 -50.71 -34.61 3.11
N GLY A 14 -49.56 -33.94 3.11
CA GLY A 14 -49.26 -32.93 4.14
C GLY A 14 -47.80 -32.71 4.51
N ALA A 15 -46.82 -33.37 3.89
CA ALA A 15 -45.46 -32.82 3.87
C ALA A 15 -45.47 -31.66 2.86
N LEU A 16 -46.01 -30.51 3.26
CA LEU A 16 -45.72 -29.26 2.57
C LEU A 16 -44.20 -29.12 2.61
N ALA A 17 -43.56 -29.36 1.47
CA ALA A 17 -42.22 -28.89 1.21
C ALA A 17 -42.28 -27.37 1.32
N VAL A 18 -42.03 -26.85 2.52
CA VAL A 18 -41.67 -25.45 2.72
C VAL A 18 -40.37 -25.28 1.96
N ARG A 19 -40.48 -24.92 0.67
CA ARG A 19 -39.34 -24.42 -0.07
C ARG A 19 -38.88 -23.20 0.73
N PRO A 20 -37.65 -23.17 1.26
CA PRO A 20 -37.15 -21.95 1.86
C PRO A 20 -37.31 -20.88 0.79
N ALA A 21 -38.03 -19.80 1.13
CA ALA A 21 -38.08 -18.64 0.27
C ALA A 21 -36.64 -18.28 -0.07
N ALA A 22 -36.32 -18.18 -1.36
CA ALA A 22 -34.99 -17.74 -1.77
C ALA A 22 -34.74 -16.40 -1.06
N ALA A 23 -33.71 -16.36 -0.21
CA ALA A 23 -33.36 -15.14 0.49
C ALA A 23 -33.15 -14.04 -0.56
N GLU A 24 -33.85 -12.92 -0.37
CA GLU A 24 -33.70 -11.77 -1.25
C GLU A 24 -32.25 -11.29 -1.17
N ILE A 25 -31.59 -11.17 -2.33
CA ILE A 25 -30.20 -10.72 -2.39
C ILE A 25 -30.17 -9.23 -2.08
N GLU A 26 -29.46 -8.86 -1.02
CA GLU A 26 -29.29 -7.46 -0.63
C GLU A 26 -28.58 -6.68 -1.77
N THR A 27 -29.12 -5.52 -2.12
CA THR A 27 -28.51 -4.60 -3.08
C THR A 27 -27.99 -3.37 -2.35
N VAL A 28 -26.68 -3.13 -2.43
CA VAL A 28 -25.99 -2.07 -1.69
C VAL A 28 -25.47 -0.99 -2.63
N ALA A 29 -25.74 0.26 -2.27
CA ALA A 29 -25.18 1.45 -2.89
C ALA A 29 -23.93 1.92 -2.12
N PRO A 30 -23.06 2.75 -2.72
CA PRO A 30 -21.87 3.21 -2.03
C PRO A 30 -22.22 4.01 -0.77
N ALA A 31 -21.49 3.78 0.32
CA ALA A 31 -21.62 4.53 1.57
C ALA A 31 -21.09 5.96 1.45
N GLY A 32 -20.18 6.22 0.50
CA GLY A 32 -19.67 7.56 0.22
C GLY A 32 -18.50 7.58 -0.76
N GLU A 33 -18.15 8.79 -1.20
CA GLU A 33 -16.92 9.06 -1.96
C GLU A 33 -15.74 9.33 -1.03
N VAL A 34 -14.56 8.88 -1.43
CA VAL A 34 -13.32 8.98 -0.67
C VAL A 34 -12.28 9.73 -1.47
N GLY A 35 -11.73 10.78 -0.86
CA GLY A 35 -10.54 11.45 -1.35
C GLY A 35 -10.65 11.94 -2.81
N PRO A 36 -9.55 12.41 -3.40
CA PRO A 36 -9.57 12.91 -4.78
C PRO A 36 -9.38 11.81 -5.82
N TRP A 37 -8.89 10.63 -5.41
CA TRP A 37 -8.37 9.63 -6.34
C TRP A 37 -9.47 8.68 -6.79
N PRO A 38 -9.34 8.06 -7.96
CA PRO A 38 -10.45 7.34 -8.59
C PRO A 38 -10.79 6.00 -7.96
N VAL A 39 -9.90 5.39 -7.17
CA VAL A 39 -10.08 4.01 -6.69
C VAL A 39 -9.89 3.94 -5.18
N VAL A 40 -10.79 3.24 -4.49
CA VAL A 40 -10.55 2.69 -3.15
C VAL A 40 -10.14 1.23 -3.27
N SER A 41 -9.08 0.82 -2.59
CA SER A 41 -8.53 -0.53 -2.67
C SER A 41 -7.62 -0.85 -1.48
N GLN A 42 -7.07 -2.06 -1.44
CA GLN A 42 -6.18 -2.54 -0.39
C GLN A 42 -6.84 -2.44 0.98
N ILE A 43 -8.07 -2.94 1.05
CA ILE A 43 -8.93 -2.88 2.23
C ILE A 43 -8.46 -3.93 3.23
N ILE A 44 -8.29 -3.53 4.49
CA ILE A 44 -7.89 -4.40 5.58
C ILE A 44 -8.49 -3.95 6.92
N GLY A 45 -8.92 -4.90 7.73
CA GLY A 45 -9.34 -4.66 9.11
C GLY A 45 -8.13 -4.46 10.03
N TYR A 46 -8.14 -3.39 10.82
CA TYR A 46 -7.12 -3.13 11.84
C TYR A 46 -7.65 -2.20 12.93
N ARG A 47 -7.66 -2.68 14.18
CA ARG A 47 -8.11 -1.94 15.39
C ARG A 47 -9.53 -1.36 15.25
N ASP A 48 -10.50 -2.25 15.03
CA ASP A 48 -11.93 -1.91 14.92
C ASP A 48 -12.28 -0.98 13.76
N ARG A 49 -11.33 -0.77 12.84
CA ARG A 49 -11.47 0.12 11.70
C ARG A 49 -11.12 -0.63 10.44
N ILE A 50 -11.77 -0.20 9.36
CA ILE A 50 -11.43 -0.64 8.01
C ILE A 50 -10.48 0.38 7.44
N TRP A 51 -9.26 -0.05 7.15
CA TRP A 51 -8.22 0.75 6.51
C TRP A 51 -8.22 0.49 5.02
N PHE A 52 -7.90 1.50 4.22
CA PHE A 52 -7.79 1.36 2.77
C PHE A 52 -6.99 2.49 2.16
N ALA A 53 -6.51 2.25 0.95
CA ALA A 53 -5.92 3.28 0.10
C ALA A 53 -6.95 3.85 -0.87
N ASN A 54 -7.01 5.18 -0.96
CA ASN A 54 -7.54 5.89 -2.09
C ASN A 54 -6.37 6.22 -3.03
N SER A 55 -6.35 5.66 -4.23
CA SER A 55 -5.22 5.78 -5.16
C SER A 55 -5.67 5.90 -6.61
N VAL A 56 -4.74 6.31 -7.46
CA VAL A 56 -4.87 6.17 -8.91
C VAL A 56 -4.26 4.79 -9.28
N LYS A 57 -4.86 4.01 -10.20
CA LYS A 57 -4.41 2.64 -10.57
C LYS A 57 -3.80 2.54 -11.98
N GLY A 58 -2.64 1.86 -12.16
CA GLY A 58 -1.94 1.64 -13.46
C GLY A 58 -0.43 2.02 -13.49
N VAL A 59 0.06 2.68 -14.55
CA VAL A 59 1.51 3.04 -14.75
C VAL A 59 1.90 4.49 -14.36
N ASN A 60 0.99 5.47 -14.32
CA ASN A 60 1.29 6.91 -14.10
C ASN A 60 0.71 7.47 -12.79
N HIS A 61 0.73 6.67 -11.71
CA HIS A 61 -0.04 6.97 -10.50
C HIS A 61 0.83 7.65 -9.47
N ASN A 62 0.54 8.93 -9.23
CA ASN A 62 1.45 9.82 -8.51
C ASN A 62 1.05 10.05 -7.05
N ALA A 63 -0.04 9.42 -6.58
CA ALA A 63 -0.55 9.60 -5.23
C ALA A 63 -1.41 8.43 -4.76
N ALA A 64 -1.26 8.12 -3.49
CA ALA A 64 -2.19 7.34 -2.70
C ALA A 64 -2.37 8.02 -1.33
N ASP A 65 -3.55 7.86 -0.75
CA ASP A 65 -3.89 8.36 0.58
C ASP A 65 -4.51 7.22 1.37
N LEU A 66 -4.08 7.02 2.62
CA LEU A 66 -4.69 6.08 3.54
C LEU A 66 -5.83 6.75 4.30
N TYR A 67 -6.91 6.01 4.42
CA TYR A 67 -8.09 6.38 5.18
C TYR A 67 -8.47 5.24 6.13
N THR A 68 -9.20 5.59 7.19
CA THR A 68 -9.99 4.65 7.98
C THR A 68 -11.47 4.94 7.87
N PHE A 69 -12.26 3.88 7.89
CA PHE A 69 -13.70 3.89 8.10
C PHE A 69 -14.00 3.23 9.44
N ASP A 70 -14.82 3.90 10.25
CA ASP A 70 -15.33 3.42 11.52
C ASP A 70 -16.72 2.76 11.29
N PRO A 71 -16.84 1.43 11.36
CA PRO A 71 -18.11 0.76 11.11
C PRO A 71 -19.19 1.11 12.14
N ALA A 72 -18.81 1.51 13.35
CA ALA A 72 -19.77 1.82 14.41
C ALA A 72 -20.43 3.19 14.20
N THR A 73 -19.69 4.17 13.66
CA THR A 73 -20.19 5.54 13.47
C THR A 73 -20.39 5.92 12.01
N GLY A 74 -19.93 5.11 11.07
CA GLY A 74 -19.85 5.44 9.64
C GLY A 74 -18.83 6.54 9.31
N ALA A 75 -17.92 6.87 10.23
CA ALA A 75 -17.02 8.00 10.07
C ALA A 75 -15.80 7.63 9.22
N LEU A 76 -15.50 8.49 8.23
CA LEU A 76 -14.30 8.41 7.41
C LEU A 76 -13.22 9.37 7.95
N ARG A 77 -11.97 8.91 8.06
CA ARG A 77 -10.84 9.74 8.51
C ARG A 77 -9.64 9.55 7.58
N PHE A 78 -8.99 10.65 7.20
CA PHE A 78 -7.69 10.62 6.54
C PHE A 78 -6.59 10.31 7.56
N GLU A 79 -5.67 9.41 7.20
CA GLU A 79 -4.60 8.95 8.09
C GLU A 79 -3.22 9.42 7.64
N ARG A 80 -2.88 9.17 6.37
CA ARG A 80 -1.53 9.37 5.86
C ARG A 80 -1.51 9.48 4.34
N ALA A 81 -0.67 10.34 3.79
CA ALA A 81 -0.34 10.25 2.37
C ALA A 81 0.70 9.16 2.17
N LEU A 82 0.44 8.27 1.20
CA LEU A 82 1.45 7.41 0.62
C LEU A 82 1.80 7.99 -0.74
N PHE A 83 3.01 8.50 -0.85
CA PHE A 83 3.53 8.78 -2.18
C PHE A 83 3.90 7.44 -2.82
N SER A 84 3.02 6.90 -3.66
CA SER A 84 3.21 5.58 -4.28
C SER A 84 2.56 5.44 -5.65
N GLN A 85 3.19 4.64 -6.51
CA GLN A 85 2.54 4.08 -7.70
C GLN A 85 1.63 2.93 -7.28
N ASP A 86 0.48 3.31 -6.71
CA ASP A 86 -0.46 2.39 -6.06
C ASP A 86 0.00 1.91 -4.67
N ALA A 87 -0.97 1.58 -3.83
CA ALA A 87 -0.76 0.91 -2.56
C ALA A 87 -0.59 -0.60 -2.82
N GLY A 88 0.44 -1.19 -2.23
CA GLY A 88 0.58 -2.65 -2.23
C GLY A 88 -0.36 -3.31 -1.22
N ASP A 89 -0.46 -4.64 -1.29
CA ASP A 89 -1.32 -5.47 -0.43
C ASP A 89 -0.76 -5.46 1.02
N PRO A 90 -1.47 -4.87 2.00
CA PRO A 90 -0.98 -4.68 3.35
C PRO A 90 -1.10 -5.95 4.20
N VAL A 91 -0.41 -5.97 5.35
CA VAL A 91 -0.51 -7.06 6.33
C VAL A 91 -0.54 -6.54 7.75
N VAL A 92 -1.34 -7.18 8.61
CA VAL A 92 -1.29 -6.96 10.07
C VAL A 92 -0.40 -8.03 10.70
N ALA A 93 0.60 -7.61 11.47
CA ALA A 93 1.50 -8.51 12.18
C ALA A 93 1.93 -7.90 13.52
N ALA A 94 1.95 -8.71 14.58
CA ALA A 94 2.36 -8.30 15.94
C ALA A 94 1.73 -6.97 16.42
N GLY A 95 0.43 -6.76 16.14
CA GLY A 95 -0.31 -5.57 16.56
C GLY A 95 0.02 -4.29 15.77
N ARG A 96 0.64 -4.42 14.59
CA ARG A 96 0.99 -3.33 13.67
C ARG A 96 0.45 -3.59 12.27
N LEU A 97 0.15 -2.52 11.55
CA LEU A 97 -0.22 -2.55 10.14
C LEU A 97 0.99 -2.16 9.29
N PHE A 98 1.39 -3.05 8.39
CA PHE A 98 2.47 -2.87 7.43
C PHE A 98 1.88 -2.65 6.04
N TRP A 99 2.30 -1.56 5.41
CA TRP A 99 1.81 -1.12 4.12
C TRP A 99 2.97 -1.06 3.14
N PRO A 100 3.08 -2.01 2.20
CA PRO A 100 4.14 -1.99 1.20
C PRO A 100 3.81 -0.95 0.11
N LEU A 101 4.83 -0.23 -0.35
CA LEU A 101 4.66 0.86 -1.32
C LEU A 101 5.90 1.03 -2.22
N GLU A 102 5.77 1.93 -3.20
CA GLU A 102 6.84 2.46 -4.02
C GLU A 102 7.13 3.91 -3.64
N ASP A 103 8.35 4.22 -3.20
CA ASP A 103 8.81 5.61 -3.10
C ASP A 103 10.27 5.74 -3.53
N PRO A 104 10.52 5.86 -4.84
CA PRO A 104 11.88 5.85 -5.37
C PRO A 104 12.61 7.17 -5.10
N ARG A 105 11.96 8.21 -4.55
CA ARG A 105 12.62 9.46 -4.12
C ARG A 105 13.53 9.22 -2.92
N SER A 106 13.11 8.27 -2.08
CA SER A 106 13.68 8.04 -0.76
C SER A 106 14.82 7.04 -0.89
N SER A 107 14.62 5.90 -1.53
CA SER A 107 15.59 4.80 -1.41
C SER A 107 16.20 4.28 -2.71
N VAL A 108 16.07 5.00 -3.86
CA VAL A 108 16.59 4.69 -5.22
C VAL A 108 17.35 3.37 -5.27
N GLY A 109 16.64 2.24 -5.38
CA GLY A 109 17.33 0.97 -5.14
C GLY A 109 16.52 -0.05 -4.38
N TRP A 110 15.68 0.40 -3.45
CA TRP A 110 15.07 -0.45 -2.45
C TRP A 110 13.54 -0.37 -2.47
N GLY A 111 12.89 -1.44 -2.00
CA GLY A 111 11.46 -1.40 -1.66
C GLY A 111 11.24 -0.67 -0.34
N GLU A 112 10.03 -0.18 -0.11
CA GLU A 112 9.66 0.49 1.14
C GLU A 112 8.38 -0.07 1.74
N VAL A 113 8.34 -0.08 3.06
CA VAL A 113 7.16 -0.41 3.85
C VAL A 113 6.90 0.74 4.82
N THR A 114 5.69 1.27 4.82
CA THR A 114 5.22 2.16 5.88
C THR A 114 4.51 1.32 6.93
N VAL A 115 4.82 1.53 8.20
CA VAL A 115 4.25 0.76 9.31
C VAL A 115 3.63 1.68 10.33
N THR A 116 2.50 1.27 10.90
CA THR A 116 1.79 2.03 11.92
C THR A 116 1.28 1.15 13.06
N ASP A 117 1.35 1.70 14.27
CA ASP A 117 0.59 1.20 15.42
C ASP A 117 -0.77 1.92 15.55
N GLY A 118 -1.30 2.50 14.47
CA GLY A 118 -2.52 3.32 14.50
C GLY A 118 -2.33 4.73 15.06
N THR A 119 -1.18 5.04 15.67
CA THR A 119 -0.84 6.39 16.16
C THR A 119 0.52 6.87 15.65
N LEU A 120 1.55 6.05 15.82
CA LEU A 120 2.92 6.28 15.38
C LEU A 120 3.14 5.65 14.02
N TRP A 121 3.91 6.35 13.19
CA TRP A 121 4.23 5.94 11.83
C TRP A 121 5.75 5.84 11.67
N ARG A 122 6.21 4.74 11.06
CA ARG A 122 7.61 4.58 10.61
C ARG A 122 7.66 4.16 9.16
N ARG A 123 8.79 4.44 8.50
CA ARG A 123 9.14 3.84 7.22
C ARG A 123 10.32 2.90 7.41
N LEU A 124 10.21 1.73 6.80
CA LEU A 124 11.19 0.67 6.86
C LEU A 124 11.61 0.34 5.42
N PRO A 125 12.85 0.67 5.01
CA PRO A 125 13.35 0.25 3.71
C PRO A 125 13.66 -1.25 3.71
N VAL A 126 13.63 -1.85 2.51
CA VAL A 126 13.99 -3.25 2.24
C VAL A 126 15.32 -3.27 1.46
N PRO A 127 16.47 -3.07 2.12
CA PRO A 127 17.75 -2.80 1.44
C PRO A 127 18.34 -4.01 0.71
N SER A 128 17.91 -5.22 1.05
CA SER A 128 18.33 -6.46 0.38
C SER A 128 17.73 -6.60 -1.01
N ALA A 129 16.72 -5.79 -1.36
CA ALA A 129 16.08 -5.83 -2.66
C ALA A 129 16.79 -4.91 -3.66
N GLN A 130 16.82 -5.32 -4.93
CA GLN A 130 17.03 -4.42 -6.05
C GLN A 130 15.66 -4.11 -6.67
N ALA A 131 14.93 -3.23 -6.00
CA ALA A 131 13.53 -2.94 -6.30
C ALA A 131 13.26 -1.43 -6.21
N PHE A 132 12.18 -0.95 -6.81
CA PHE A 132 11.63 0.35 -6.45
C PHE A 132 10.26 0.24 -5.78
N HIS A 133 9.72 -0.98 -5.67
CA HIS A 133 8.39 -1.24 -5.14
C HIS A 133 8.39 -2.53 -4.30
N ALA A 134 7.79 -2.48 -3.11
CA ALA A 134 7.22 -3.65 -2.45
C ALA A 134 5.71 -3.70 -2.76
N HIS A 135 5.22 -4.72 -3.48
CA HIS A 135 3.81 -4.75 -3.94
C HIS A 135 2.85 -5.46 -3.00
N ALA A 136 3.33 -6.41 -2.21
CA ALA A 136 2.48 -7.20 -1.36
C ALA A 136 3.29 -7.71 -0.18
N MET A 137 2.60 -7.93 0.94
CA MET A 137 3.18 -8.55 2.12
C MET A 137 2.25 -9.62 2.67
N VAL A 138 2.82 -10.65 3.28
CA VAL A 138 2.09 -11.65 4.07
C VAL A 138 2.86 -11.94 5.36
N LEU A 139 2.13 -12.39 6.38
CA LEU A 139 2.70 -12.98 7.58
C LEU A 139 2.67 -14.49 7.38
N TRP A 140 3.84 -15.12 7.42
CA TRP A 140 3.97 -16.57 7.27
C TRP A 140 4.95 -17.09 8.29
N ASP A 141 4.50 -18.05 9.11
CA ASP A 141 5.31 -18.66 10.19
C ASP A 141 5.98 -17.61 11.09
N GLY A 142 5.19 -16.62 11.55
CA GLY A 142 5.66 -15.52 12.40
C GLY A 142 6.60 -14.50 11.74
N ARG A 143 6.89 -14.66 10.44
CA ARG A 143 7.83 -13.84 9.67
C ARG A 143 7.10 -12.98 8.65
N LEU A 144 7.59 -11.75 8.47
CA LEU A 144 7.10 -10.89 7.40
C LEU A 144 7.76 -11.29 6.09
N ILE A 145 6.95 -11.58 5.08
CA ILE A 145 7.40 -11.78 3.70
C ILE A 145 6.96 -10.57 2.88
N ALA A 146 7.90 -9.94 2.18
CA ALA A 146 7.63 -8.87 1.23
C ALA A 146 7.92 -9.35 -0.20
N ALA A 147 6.96 -9.11 -1.10
CA ALA A 147 7.13 -9.26 -2.53
C ALA A 147 7.71 -7.98 -3.12
N THR A 148 8.96 -8.07 -3.57
CA THR A 148 9.62 -6.92 -4.21
C THR A 148 9.58 -7.04 -5.72
N SER A 149 9.57 -5.89 -6.37
CA SER A 149 9.45 -5.78 -7.82
C SER A 149 10.25 -4.63 -8.37
N ALA A 150 10.56 -4.76 -9.67
CA ALA A 150 11.16 -3.80 -10.57
C ALA A 150 12.40 -4.41 -11.27
N TRP A 151 13.60 -4.00 -10.88
CA TRP A 151 14.83 -4.46 -11.52
C TRP A 151 15.00 -5.96 -11.30
N ARG A 152 14.63 -6.46 -10.10
CA ARG A 152 14.56 -7.88 -9.79
C ARG A 152 13.35 -8.16 -8.92
N ALA A 153 12.45 -9.02 -9.40
CA ALA A 153 11.42 -9.62 -8.58
C ALA A 153 12.04 -10.51 -7.51
N GLY A 154 11.42 -10.58 -6.34
CA GLY A 154 11.93 -11.45 -5.28
C GLY A 154 11.03 -11.53 -4.05
N PHE A 155 11.48 -12.37 -3.13
CA PHE A 155 10.93 -12.50 -1.78
C PHE A 155 11.98 -12.10 -0.76
N GLN A 156 11.58 -11.24 0.16
CA GLN A 156 12.42 -10.75 1.23
C GLN A 156 11.73 -11.08 2.53
N VAL A 157 12.48 -11.60 3.49
CA VAL A 157 11.96 -12.00 4.80
C VAL A 157 12.56 -11.16 5.89
N SER A 158 11.71 -10.81 6.86
CA SER A 158 12.10 -10.22 8.13
C SER A 158 11.56 -11.04 9.29
N GLU A 159 12.45 -11.33 10.23
CA GLU A 159 12.17 -12.06 11.49
C GLU A 159 12.01 -11.10 12.68
N ASP A 160 12.23 -9.80 12.47
CA ASP A 160 12.27 -8.76 13.50
C ASP A 160 11.34 -7.58 13.19
N LEU A 161 10.20 -7.88 12.54
CA LEU A 161 9.13 -6.92 12.23
C LEU A 161 9.57 -5.78 11.30
N GLY A 162 10.40 -6.12 10.32
CA GLY A 162 10.82 -5.25 9.22
C GLY A 162 12.07 -4.42 9.49
N LEU A 163 12.77 -4.64 10.61
CA LEU A 163 14.01 -3.91 10.90
C LEU A 163 15.18 -4.42 10.05
N THR A 164 15.30 -5.73 9.90
CA THR A 164 16.28 -6.37 9.04
C THR A 164 15.59 -7.27 8.01
N TRP A 165 16.25 -7.41 6.86
CA TRP A 165 15.72 -8.13 5.71
C TRP A 165 16.81 -9.00 5.10
N ARG A 166 16.46 -10.24 4.74
CA ARG A 166 17.28 -11.12 3.90
C ARG A 166 16.49 -11.55 2.67
N ALA A 167 17.18 -11.74 1.55
CA ALA A 167 16.57 -12.33 0.37
C ALA A 167 16.29 -13.83 0.62
N LEU A 168 15.04 -14.26 0.39
CA LEU A 168 14.68 -15.67 0.24
C LEU A 168 14.85 -16.11 -1.21
N TYR A 169 14.48 -15.23 -2.15
CA TYR A 169 14.49 -15.52 -3.56
C TYR A 169 14.75 -14.23 -4.34
N ASP A 170 15.69 -14.30 -5.28
CA ASP A 170 15.90 -13.27 -6.29
C ASP A 170 15.69 -13.88 -7.67
N HIS A 171 14.67 -13.41 -8.38
CA HIS A 171 14.40 -13.88 -9.73
C HIS A 171 15.54 -13.47 -10.70
N PRO A 172 16.05 -14.38 -11.55
CA PRO A 172 17.10 -14.11 -12.52
C PRO A 172 16.59 -13.24 -13.68
N THR A 173 16.35 -11.96 -13.40
CA THR A 173 15.83 -11.00 -14.38
C THR A 173 16.93 -10.63 -15.38
N PRO A 174 16.70 -10.74 -16.70
CA PRO A 174 17.69 -10.36 -17.68
C PRO A 174 18.12 -8.89 -17.55
N PRO A 175 19.37 -8.53 -17.90
CA PRO A 175 19.80 -7.14 -17.88
C PRO A 175 18.88 -6.24 -18.70
N ARG A 176 18.58 -5.03 -18.20
CA ARG A 176 17.69 -4.04 -18.85
C ARG A 176 16.26 -4.56 -19.09
N ARG A 177 15.82 -5.51 -18.25
CA ARG A 177 14.42 -5.95 -18.13
C ARG A 177 13.92 -5.73 -16.71
N VAL A 178 12.61 -5.89 -16.56
CA VAL A 178 11.88 -5.67 -15.32
C VAL A 178 11.07 -6.93 -15.07
N SER A 179 11.07 -7.40 -13.83
CA SER A 179 10.18 -8.47 -13.37
C SER A 179 9.52 -8.03 -12.06
N ARG A 180 8.35 -8.61 -11.75
CA ARG A 180 7.56 -8.18 -10.59
C ARG A 180 6.93 -9.37 -9.89
N VAL A 181 6.99 -9.43 -8.55
CA VAL A 181 5.99 -10.20 -7.78
C VAL A 181 4.97 -9.22 -7.24
N VAL A 182 3.71 -9.36 -7.66
CA VAL A 182 2.67 -8.34 -7.44
C VAL A 182 1.55 -8.75 -6.50
N LYS A 183 1.42 -10.05 -6.20
CA LYS A 183 0.44 -10.60 -5.25
C LYS A 183 1.10 -11.71 -4.42
N LEU A 184 0.63 -11.88 -3.19
CA LEU A 184 1.07 -12.94 -2.27
C LEU A 184 -0.13 -13.55 -1.55
N ALA A 185 -0.04 -14.84 -1.24
CA ALA A 185 -0.93 -15.50 -0.30
C ALA A 185 -0.16 -16.60 0.45
N ALA A 186 -0.45 -16.78 1.73
CA ALA A 186 0.27 -17.70 2.62
C ALA A 186 -0.68 -18.76 3.20
N ALA A 187 -0.41 -20.03 2.89
CA ALA A 187 -0.97 -21.17 3.58
C ALA A 187 -0.10 -21.52 4.81
N GLN A 188 -0.44 -22.59 5.53
CA GLN A 188 0.31 -23.00 6.72
C GLN A 188 1.76 -23.38 6.37
N ASP A 189 1.94 -24.28 5.40
CA ASP A 189 3.26 -24.89 5.12
C ASP A 189 4.01 -24.21 3.96
N PHE A 190 3.37 -23.30 3.23
CA PHE A 190 3.97 -22.60 2.10
C PHE A 190 3.31 -21.25 1.86
N PHE A 191 3.98 -20.39 1.08
CA PHE A 191 3.37 -19.22 0.47
C PHE A 191 3.59 -19.22 -1.03
N ALA A 192 2.72 -18.51 -1.75
CA ALA A 192 2.79 -18.38 -3.19
C ALA A 192 2.75 -16.91 -3.61
N GLY A 193 3.32 -16.64 -4.79
CA GLY A 193 3.33 -15.29 -5.35
C GLY A 193 3.08 -15.26 -6.85
N HIS A 194 2.45 -14.20 -7.32
CA HIS A 194 2.23 -13.94 -8.74
C HIS A 194 3.43 -13.20 -9.34
N LEU A 195 4.21 -13.91 -10.16
CA LEU A 195 5.34 -13.37 -10.90
C LEU A 195 4.90 -12.88 -12.29
N ILE A 196 5.33 -11.67 -12.65
CA ILE A 196 5.32 -11.14 -14.01
C ILE A 196 6.76 -11.12 -14.51
N ASP A 197 7.11 -12.10 -15.33
CA ASP A 197 8.44 -12.32 -15.91
C ASP A 197 8.46 -11.86 -17.36
N VAL A 198 8.94 -10.64 -17.60
CA VAL A 198 9.10 -10.06 -18.95
C VAL A 198 7.82 -10.23 -19.80
N GLY A 199 6.67 -9.89 -19.21
CA GLY A 199 5.36 -9.97 -19.86
C GLY A 199 4.66 -11.33 -19.79
N ARG A 200 5.24 -12.33 -19.12
CA ARG A 200 4.62 -13.63 -18.88
C ARG A 200 4.14 -13.73 -17.43
N HIS A 201 2.94 -14.26 -17.23
CA HIS A 201 2.39 -14.47 -15.89
C HIS A 201 2.77 -15.87 -15.39
N ARG A 202 3.32 -15.96 -14.19
CA ARG A 202 3.82 -17.19 -13.58
C ARG A 202 3.44 -17.24 -12.11
N LEU A 203 3.41 -18.44 -11.53
CA LEU A 203 3.22 -18.63 -10.10
C LEU A 203 4.51 -19.12 -9.49
N LEU A 204 4.89 -18.52 -8.37
CA LEU A 204 5.98 -18.96 -7.51
C LEU A 204 5.37 -19.64 -6.28
N VAL A 205 6.05 -20.67 -5.79
CA VAL A 205 5.77 -21.32 -4.50
C VAL A 205 7.05 -21.38 -3.66
N SER A 206 6.92 -21.18 -2.36
CA SER A 206 8.04 -21.28 -1.42
C SER A 206 7.59 -21.86 -0.08
N ASP A 207 8.43 -22.75 0.45
CA ASP A 207 8.38 -23.31 1.81
C ASP A 207 9.32 -22.57 2.79
N GLY A 208 9.80 -21.37 2.41
CA GLY A 208 10.78 -20.59 3.17
C GLY A 208 12.24 -21.03 3.06
N HIS A 209 12.51 -22.17 2.43
CA HIS A 209 13.86 -22.70 2.17
C HIS A 209 14.17 -22.76 0.68
N THR A 210 13.20 -23.19 -0.10
CA THR A 210 13.24 -23.29 -1.55
C THR A 210 12.18 -22.38 -2.15
N THR A 211 12.41 -21.94 -3.38
CA THR A 211 11.43 -21.21 -4.17
C THR A 211 11.51 -21.71 -5.60
N SER A 212 10.37 -22.11 -6.16
CA SER A 212 10.29 -22.63 -7.52
C SER A 212 9.08 -22.06 -8.25
N LEU A 213 9.07 -22.22 -9.56
CA LEU A 213 7.85 -22.04 -10.34
C LEU A 213 6.87 -23.16 -10.00
N LEU A 214 5.59 -22.81 -9.91
CA LEU A 214 4.52 -23.78 -9.79
C LEU A 214 4.05 -24.16 -11.20
N ASP A 215 4.24 -25.43 -11.55
CA ASP A 215 3.91 -25.96 -12.86
C ASP A 215 2.40 -26.00 -13.13
N GLY A 216 2.02 -25.98 -14.41
CA GLY A 216 0.62 -26.08 -14.84
C GLY A 216 -0.14 -24.75 -14.92
N TRP A 217 0.51 -23.61 -14.67
CA TRP A 217 -0.09 -22.29 -14.91
C TRP A 217 -0.13 -21.92 -16.39
N ASP A 218 -1.26 -21.38 -16.84
CA ASP A 218 -1.43 -20.81 -18.17
C ASP A 218 -0.87 -19.38 -18.19
N GLU A 219 0.32 -19.20 -18.77
CA GLU A 219 1.05 -17.92 -18.75
C GLU A 219 0.31 -16.77 -19.48
N SER A 220 -0.73 -17.07 -20.27
CA SER A 220 -1.58 -16.07 -20.92
C SER A 220 -2.61 -15.43 -19.98
N ARG A 221 -2.81 -16.01 -18.79
CA ARG A 221 -3.80 -15.55 -17.82
C ARG A 221 -3.20 -14.59 -16.81
N ASN A 222 -3.86 -13.45 -16.65
CA ASN A 222 -3.50 -12.49 -15.63
C ASN A 222 -4.13 -12.89 -14.29
N VAL A 223 -3.29 -13.23 -13.31
CA VAL A 223 -3.73 -13.37 -11.91
C VAL A 223 -4.24 -12.01 -11.44
N VAL A 224 -5.44 -12.00 -10.89
CA VAL A 224 -6.07 -10.79 -10.35
C VAL A 224 -6.07 -10.76 -8.84
N ALA A 225 -6.23 -11.93 -8.20
CA ALA A 225 -6.24 -12.04 -6.75
C ALA A 225 -5.78 -13.41 -6.28
N MET A 226 -5.30 -13.45 -5.04
CA MET A 226 -4.87 -14.67 -4.36
C MET A 226 -5.40 -14.63 -2.92
N ALA A 227 -5.87 -15.78 -2.43
CA ALA A 227 -6.28 -15.95 -1.04
C ALA A 227 -5.78 -17.30 -0.53
N ALA A 228 -5.74 -17.47 0.80
CA ALA A 228 -5.27 -18.72 1.39
C ALA A 228 -6.23 -19.25 2.46
N THR A 229 -6.28 -20.57 2.57
CA THR A 229 -6.69 -21.30 3.76
C THR A 229 -5.43 -21.94 4.37
N PRO A 230 -5.49 -22.51 5.58
CA PRO A 230 -4.34 -23.21 6.15
C PRO A 230 -3.75 -24.28 5.20
N GLU A 231 -4.59 -24.94 4.41
CA GLU A 231 -4.22 -26.09 3.59
C GLU A 231 -3.89 -25.73 2.13
N ALA A 232 -4.24 -24.54 1.65
CA ALA A 232 -4.15 -24.22 0.24
C ALA A 232 -4.08 -22.73 -0.08
N VAL A 233 -3.45 -22.40 -1.21
CA VAL A 233 -3.57 -21.10 -1.87
C VAL A 233 -4.54 -21.22 -3.04
N PHE A 234 -5.46 -20.26 -3.13
CA PHE A 234 -6.39 -20.10 -4.21
C PHE A 234 -5.97 -18.93 -5.09
N VAL A 235 -6.02 -19.13 -6.41
CA VAL A 235 -5.59 -18.15 -7.41
C VAL A 235 -6.75 -17.85 -8.32
N ALA A 236 -7.17 -16.59 -8.37
CA ALA A 236 -8.16 -16.11 -9.32
C ALA A 236 -7.49 -15.39 -10.49
N ALA A 237 -7.94 -15.68 -11.71
CA ALA A 237 -7.40 -15.03 -12.90
C ALA A 237 -8.48 -14.76 -13.96
N ASN A 238 -8.21 -13.76 -14.79
CA ASN A 238 -9.02 -13.45 -15.98
C ASN A 238 -8.23 -13.78 -17.25
N GLY A 239 -8.95 -14.14 -18.32
CA GLY A 239 -8.36 -14.37 -19.64
C GLY A 239 -9.41 -14.38 -20.77
N PRO A 240 -9.02 -14.76 -22.01
CA PRO A 240 -9.90 -14.74 -23.18
C PRO A 240 -11.17 -15.60 -23.05
N GLY A 241 -11.15 -16.61 -22.18
CA GLY A 241 -12.31 -17.48 -21.88
C GLY A 241 -13.02 -17.13 -20.57
N GLY A 242 -12.89 -15.89 -20.08
CA GLY A 242 -13.49 -15.44 -18.83
C GLY A 242 -12.62 -15.71 -17.59
N GLY A 243 -13.22 -15.49 -16.42
CA GLY A 243 -12.62 -15.73 -15.11
C GLY A 243 -12.39 -17.21 -14.83
N GLY A 244 -11.45 -17.50 -13.93
CA GLY A 244 -11.20 -18.85 -13.44
C GLY A 244 -10.61 -18.84 -12.04
N LEU A 245 -10.69 -20.00 -11.38
CA LEU A 245 -10.15 -20.24 -10.05
C LEU A 245 -9.32 -21.51 -10.06
N TRP A 246 -8.18 -21.47 -9.38
CA TRP A 246 -7.29 -22.59 -9.19
C TRP A 246 -6.99 -22.76 -7.70
N ARG A 247 -6.71 -23.99 -7.29
CA ARG A 247 -6.27 -24.35 -5.95
C ARG A 247 -4.89 -24.98 -6.04
N SER A 248 -3.98 -24.56 -5.17
CA SER A 248 -2.69 -25.18 -4.96
C SER A 248 -2.52 -25.62 -3.52
N ASP A 249 -1.95 -26.82 -3.34
CA ASP A 249 -1.47 -27.35 -2.06
C ASP A 249 0.05 -27.16 -1.88
N GLY A 250 0.66 -26.34 -2.75
CA GLY A 250 2.10 -26.08 -2.77
C GLY A 250 2.89 -27.02 -3.68
N ALA A 251 2.36 -28.21 -3.98
CA ALA A 251 2.99 -29.16 -4.90
C ALA A 251 2.29 -29.22 -6.25
N THR A 252 0.96 -29.11 -6.24
CA THR A 252 0.11 -29.23 -7.41
C THR A 252 -0.73 -27.98 -7.62
N LEU A 253 -1.19 -27.79 -8.86
CA LEU A 253 -2.13 -26.73 -9.20
C LEU A 253 -3.30 -27.33 -9.98
N SER A 254 -4.49 -27.21 -9.41
CA SER A 254 -5.70 -27.78 -9.99
C SER A 254 -6.72 -26.67 -10.29
N LYS A 255 -7.24 -26.65 -11.52
CA LYS A 255 -8.34 -25.75 -11.87
C LYS A 255 -9.63 -26.21 -11.18
N ILE A 256 -10.33 -25.28 -10.55
CA ILE A 256 -11.64 -25.52 -9.97
C ILE A 256 -12.70 -25.20 -11.02
N ALA A 257 -13.62 -26.13 -11.23
CA ALA A 257 -14.80 -25.84 -12.04
C ALA A 257 -15.69 -24.88 -11.25
N ILE A 258 -15.87 -23.68 -11.79
CA ILE A 258 -16.73 -22.65 -11.20
C ILE A 258 -17.80 -22.28 -12.22
N ASP A 259 -19.03 -22.16 -11.74
CA ASP A 259 -20.15 -21.60 -12.49
C ASP A 259 -20.39 -20.19 -11.93
N LEU A 260 -19.84 -19.19 -12.61
CA LEU A 260 -19.91 -17.79 -12.23
C LEU A 260 -20.68 -17.01 -13.30
N PRO A 261 -21.40 -15.96 -12.90
CA PRO A 261 -22.05 -15.08 -13.86
C PRO A 261 -21.03 -14.42 -14.81
N ASP A 262 -21.52 -13.98 -15.97
CA ASP A 262 -20.75 -13.15 -16.90
C ASP A 262 -20.20 -11.91 -16.18
N GLY A 263 -18.89 -11.70 -16.31
CA GLY A 263 -18.20 -10.60 -15.63
C GLY A 263 -16.69 -10.83 -15.52
N ARG A 264 -16.02 -9.91 -14.84
CA ARG A 264 -14.59 -10.01 -14.52
C ARG A 264 -14.43 -10.22 -13.02
N ILE A 265 -13.65 -11.24 -12.65
CA ILE A 265 -13.21 -11.38 -11.26
C ILE A 265 -12.31 -10.19 -10.95
N GLN A 266 -12.57 -9.50 -9.84
CA GLN A 266 -11.74 -8.39 -9.39
C GLN A 266 -10.90 -8.80 -8.19
N ASP A 267 -11.50 -9.52 -7.25
CA ASP A 267 -10.82 -9.87 -6.01
C ASP A 267 -11.27 -11.21 -5.42
N LEU A 268 -10.44 -11.77 -4.54
CA LEU A 268 -10.63 -13.03 -3.84
C LEU A 268 -10.14 -12.89 -2.40
N HIS A 269 -11.00 -13.20 -1.44
CA HIS A 269 -10.69 -13.13 -0.01
C HIS A 269 -11.04 -14.46 0.69
N SER A 270 -10.36 -14.77 1.79
CA SER A 270 -10.63 -15.95 2.63
C SER A 270 -10.99 -15.49 4.04
N ALA A 271 -12.19 -15.83 4.49
CA ALA A 271 -12.68 -15.41 5.80
C ALA A 271 -13.78 -16.36 6.32
N GLY A 272 -13.75 -16.64 7.63
CA GLY A 272 -14.78 -17.45 8.28
C GLY A 272 -14.92 -18.88 7.71
N GLY A 273 -13.81 -19.48 7.26
CA GLY A 273 -13.82 -20.82 6.64
C GLY A 273 -14.48 -20.85 5.25
N ARG A 274 -14.58 -19.71 4.57
CA ARG A 274 -15.14 -19.58 3.23
C ARG A 274 -14.22 -18.74 2.35
N LEU A 275 -14.30 -19.00 1.05
CA LEU A 275 -13.80 -18.11 0.01
C LEU A 275 -14.89 -17.11 -0.35
N TRP A 276 -14.46 -15.90 -0.66
CA TRP A 276 -15.29 -14.77 -1.06
C TRP A 276 -14.74 -14.20 -2.35
N LEU A 277 -15.60 -13.97 -3.32
CA LEU A 277 -15.22 -13.55 -4.66
C LEU A 277 -15.96 -12.28 -5.04
N LEU A 278 -15.23 -11.30 -5.55
CA LEU A 278 -15.79 -10.07 -6.10
C LEU A 278 -15.82 -10.16 -7.62
N ILE A 279 -17.01 -9.98 -8.20
CA ILE A 279 -17.21 -9.92 -9.65
C ILE A 279 -17.72 -8.53 -10.02
N SER A 280 -17.12 -7.92 -11.04
CA SER A 280 -17.61 -6.68 -11.64
C SER A 280 -18.24 -6.92 -13.02
N GLY A 281 -19.31 -6.17 -13.33
CA GLY A 281 -20.00 -6.22 -14.62
C GLY A 281 -21.19 -5.26 -14.67
N GLY A 282 -21.59 -4.83 -15.88
CA GLY A 282 -22.87 -4.15 -16.12
C GLY A 282 -23.16 -2.85 -15.34
N GLY A 283 -22.13 -2.08 -14.95
CA GLY A 283 -22.31 -0.84 -14.15
C GLY A 283 -22.43 -1.06 -12.64
N GLY A 284 -22.10 -2.26 -12.17
CA GLY A 284 -22.09 -2.67 -10.77
C GLY A 284 -21.17 -3.86 -10.52
N GLY A 285 -21.53 -4.65 -9.50
CA GLY A 285 -20.86 -5.92 -9.23
C GLY A 285 -21.62 -6.78 -8.23
N SER A 286 -20.99 -7.85 -7.80
CA SER A 286 -21.58 -8.80 -6.86
C SER A 286 -20.51 -9.48 -6.04
N VAL A 287 -20.86 -9.81 -4.80
CA VAL A 287 -20.02 -10.58 -3.88
C VAL A 287 -20.62 -11.96 -3.73
N TRP A 288 -19.77 -12.98 -3.88
CA TRP A 288 -20.15 -14.38 -3.82
C TRP A 288 -19.35 -15.07 -2.74
N SER A 289 -19.90 -16.12 -2.13
CA SER A 289 -19.16 -16.94 -1.17
C SER A 289 -19.27 -18.43 -1.47
N SER A 290 -18.23 -19.17 -1.09
CA SER A 290 -18.16 -20.62 -1.23
C SER A 290 -17.33 -21.27 -0.13
N PRO A 291 -17.77 -22.37 0.50
CA PRO A 291 -16.94 -23.12 1.44
C PRO A 291 -15.72 -23.78 0.77
N SER A 292 -15.86 -24.22 -0.48
CA SER A 292 -14.83 -25.04 -1.18
C SER A 292 -14.30 -24.39 -2.47
N GLY A 293 -14.96 -23.34 -2.96
CA GLY A 293 -14.67 -22.73 -4.26
C GLY A 293 -15.42 -23.38 -5.42
N GLU A 294 -16.17 -24.46 -5.23
CA GLU A 294 -16.89 -25.17 -6.31
C GLU A 294 -18.33 -24.65 -6.49
N ARG A 295 -19.03 -24.41 -5.38
CA ARG A 295 -20.42 -23.93 -5.40
C ARG A 295 -20.49 -22.54 -4.80
N TRP A 296 -20.89 -21.58 -5.62
CA TRP A 296 -20.95 -20.18 -5.23
C TRP A 296 -22.38 -19.76 -4.94
N ARG A 297 -22.56 -18.97 -3.88
CA ARG A 297 -23.80 -18.31 -3.54
C ARG A 297 -23.57 -16.81 -3.58
N GLN A 298 -24.42 -16.07 -4.28
CA GLN A 298 -24.40 -14.62 -4.22
C GLN A 298 -24.84 -14.17 -2.83
N GLU A 299 -24.05 -13.30 -2.21
CA GLU A 299 -24.31 -12.72 -0.89
C GLU A 299 -24.73 -11.24 -1.02
N LEU A 300 -24.21 -10.55 -2.04
CA LEU A 300 -24.43 -9.12 -2.23
C LEU A 300 -24.52 -8.75 -3.70
N ALA A 301 -25.40 -7.81 -4.04
CA ALA A 301 -25.38 -7.07 -5.29
C ALA A 301 -24.92 -5.62 -5.04
N LEU A 302 -24.10 -5.07 -5.93
CA LEU A 302 -23.51 -3.75 -5.83
C LEU A 302 -23.95 -2.87 -7.00
N THR A 303 -24.25 -1.61 -6.70
CA THR A 303 -24.64 -0.61 -7.71
C THR A 303 -23.84 0.68 -7.54
N GLY A 304 -23.92 1.58 -8.53
CA GLY A 304 -23.37 2.94 -8.42
C GLY A 304 -21.86 3.07 -8.68
N GLY A 305 -21.22 2.04 -9.23
CA GLY A 305 -19.80 2.06 -9.52
C GLY A 305 -19.23 0.73 -10.00
N SER A 306 -17.91 0.69 -10.18
CA SER A 306 -17.12 -0.47 -10.54
C SER A 306 -16.30 -0.91 -9.32
N PRO A 307 -16.63 -2.06 -8.70
CA PRO A 307 -15.88 -2.54 -7.55
C PRO A 307 -14.53 -3.10 -7.98
N TRP A 308 -13.57 -3.06 -7.06
CA TRP A 308 -12.15 -3.37 -7.30
C TRP A 308 -11.57 -4.32 -6.24
N ASP A 309 -11.94 -4.13 -4.97
CA ASP A 309 -11.28 -4.78 -3.83
C ASP A 309 -12.31 -5.23 -2.79
N LEU A 310 -12.03 -6.33 -2.08
CA LEU A 310 -12.94 -7.00 -1.16
C LEU A 310 -12.25 -7.36 0.15
N TYR A 311 -12.88 -6.96 1.25
CA TYR A 311 -12.51 -7.42 2.58
C TYR A 311 -13.73 -7.97 3.32
N VAL A 312 -13.55 -9.10 3.99
CA VAL A 312 -14.62 -9.75 4.76
C VAL A 312 -14.11 -10.14 6.14
N GLU A 313 -14.82 -9.73 7.18
CA GLU A 313 -14.49 -10.05 8.56
C GLU A 313 -15.77 -10.18 9.39
N GLY A 314 -15.90 -11.26 10.17
CA GLY A 314 -17.07 -11.46 11.05
C GLY A 314 -18.43 -11.51 10.34
N GLY A 315 -18.46 -11.70 9.01
CA GLY A 315 -19.68 -11.62 8.19
C GLY A 315 -20.01 -10.21 7.67
N ALA A 316 -19.25 -9.18 8.09
CA ALA A 316 -19.29 -7.86 7.46
C ALA A 316 -18.53 -7.90 6.13
N ILE A 317 -19.08 -7.23 5.11
CA ILE A 317 -18.53 -7.20 3.76
C ILE A 317 -18.21 -5.74 3.41
N TYR A 318 -16.96 -5.49 3.06
CA TYR A 318 -16.47 -4.18 2.65
C TYR A 318 -15.90 -4.26 1.24
N VAL A 319 -16.33 -3.36 0.38
CA VAL A 319 -15.88 -3.32 -1.02
C VAL A 319 -15.39 -1.93 -1.36
N GLY A 320 -14.28 -1.85 -2.08
CA GLY A 320 -13.70 -0.60 -2.58
C GLY A 320 -13.78 -0.57 -4.10
N GLY A 321 -13.82 0.60 -4.69
CA GLY A 321 -13.78 0.73 -6.14
C GLY A 321 -13.89 2.17 -6.62
N THR A 322 -14.40 2.32 -7.84
CA THR A 322 -14.63 3.60 -8.51
C THR A 322 -16.11 3.85 -8.64
N GLY A 323 -16.58 5.01 -8.17
CA GLY A 323 -17.96 5.45 -8.31
C GLY A 323 -18.26 5.96 -9.71
N ALA A 324 -19.55 6.15 -10.00
CA ALA A 324 -20.00 6.70 -11.27
C ALA A 324 -19.42 8.12 -11.57
N SER A 325 -19.02 8.87 -10.54
CA SER A 325 -18.34 10.17 -10.68
C SER A 325 -16.88 10.08 -11.12
N GLY A 326 -16.31 8.86 -11.17
CA GLY A 326 -14.88 8.64 -11.38
C GLY A 326 -14.03 8.82 -10.12
N ARG A 327 -14.63 9.06 -8.96
CA ARG A 327 -13.92 9.11 -7.65
C ARG A 327 -13.98 7.77 -6.93
N GLY A 328 -13.06 7.56 -6.00
CA GLY A 328 -13.03 6.38 -5.16
C GLY A 328 -14.29 6.28 -4.31
N VAL A 329 -14.87 5.10 -4.20
CA VAL A 329 -16.06 4.83 -3.37
C VAL A 329 -15.90 3.56 -2.56
N PHE A 330 -16.68 3.48 -1.50
CA PHE A 330 -16.68 2.36 -0.57
C PHE A 330 -18.11 1.85 -0.34
N TRP A 331 -18.31 0.54 -0.36
CA TRP A 331 -19.56 -0.13 0.01
C TRP A 331 -19.35 -0.90 1.31
N ALA A 332 -20.36 -0.92 2.17
CA ALA A 332 -20.41 -1.73 3.37
C ALA A 332 -21.75 -2.47 3.43
N GLY A 333 -21.73 -3.78 3.62
CA GLY A 333 -22.91 -4.64 3.76
C GLY A 333 -22.74 -5.67 4.87
N GLY A 334 -23.83 -6.35 5.23
CA GLY A 334 -23.86 -7.32 6.33
C GLY A 334 -23.97 -6.68 7.72
N VAL A 335 -23.82 -7.49 8.78
CA VAL A 335 -23.87 -7.01 10.17
C VAL A 335 -22.55 -6.30 10.48
N PRO A 336 -22.57 -5.02 10.89
CA PRO A 336 -21.35 -4.30 11.24
C PRO A 336 -20.54 -5.08 12.29
N ILE A 337 -19.22 -5.05 12.16
CA ILE A 337 -18.33 -5.53 13.21
C ILE A 337 -18.70 -4.76 14.48
N GLY A 338 -19.22 -5.47 15.49
CA GLY A 338 -19.44 -4.88 16.81
C GLY A 338 -18.09 -4.41 17.37
N PRO A 339 -18.07 -3.46 18.32
CA PRO A 339 -16.81 -2.98 18.88
C PRO A 339 -16.02 -4.18 19.41
N HIS A 340 -14.86 -4.52 18.84
CA HIS A 340 -13.96 -5.40 19.57
C HIS A 340 -13.46 -4.62 20.77
N GLN A 341 -13.27 -5.32 21.88
CA GLN A 341 -12.44 -4.75 22.94
C GLN A 341 -11.06 -4.52 22.34
N PRO A 342 -10.55 -3.27 22.33
CA PRO A 342 -9.21 -3.01 21.85
C PRO A 342 -8.27 -3.93 22.63
N GLN A 343 -7.62 -4.87 21.93
CA GLN A 343 -6.59 -5.67 22.59
C GLN A 343 -5.56 -4.70 23.14
N ALA A 344 -5.30 -4.81 24.45
CA ALA A 344 -4.20 -4.10 25.07
C ALA A 344 -2.94 -4.42 24.26
N LEU A 345 -2.28 -3.36 23.79
CA LEU A 345 -1.09 -3.51 22.97
C LEU A 345 -0.05 -4.28 23.80
N PRO A 346 0.70 -5.21 23.20
CA PRO A 346 2.05 -5.39 23.71
C PRO A 346 2.70 -4.01 23.73
N ASP A 347 3.56 -3.73 24.71
CA ASP A 347 4.41 -2.52 24.81
C ASP A 347 5.42 -2.51 23.63
N SER A 348 4.93 -2.59 22.40
CA SER A 348 5.70 -2.72 21.19
C SER A 348 5.88 -1.31 20.65
N ARG A 349 6.59 -0.48 21.43
CA ARG A 349 7.37 0.60 20.82
C ARG A 349 8.08 -0.03 19.64
N PHE A 350 8.00 0.61 18.48
CA PHE A 350 8.82 0.22 17.35
C PHE A 350 10.23 -0.03 17.87
N PRO A 351 10.80 -1.24 17.71
CA PRO A 351 12.11 -1.51 18.23
C PRO A 351 13.05 -0.43 17.70
N ASP A 352 13.58 0.37 18.62
CA ASP A 352 14.68 1.24 18.28
C ASP A 352 15.85 0.31 17.94
N PRO A 353 16.68 0.65 16.94
CA PRO A 353 17.87 -0.14 16.63
C PRO A 353 18.76 -0.17 17.88
N GLN A 354 18.58 -1.17 18.74
CA GLN A 354 19.33 -1.32 19.97
C GLN A 354 20.75 -1.73 19.63
N GLY A 355 21.74 -1.09 20.27
CA GLY A 355 23.15 -1.44 20.12
C GLY A 355 23.83 -0.83 18.89
N ALA A 356 23.44 0.38 18.48
CA ALA A 356 24.19 1.13 17.47
C ALA A 356 25.69 1.12 17.88
N PRO A 357 26.60 0.69 16.98
CA PRO A 357 28.02 0.68 17.29
C PRO A 357 28.46 2.08 17.70
N ILE A 358 29.48 2.20 18.56
CA ILE A 358 30.08 3.51 18.85
C ILE A 358 30.57 4.09 17.52
N VAL A 359 29.83 5.07 16.99
CA VAL A 359 30.13 5.73 15.72
C VAL A 359 30.99 6.95 16.01
N ASP A 360 32.15 7.04 15.36
CA ASP A 360 32.93 8.28 15.28
C ASP A 360 32.26 9.22 14.27
N TRP A 361 31.33 10.04 14.75
CA TRP A 361 30.55 10.95 13.92
C TRP A 361 31.39 11.99 13.17
N ASN A 362 32.59 12.34 13.67
CA ASN A 362 33.49 13.25 12.97
C ASN A 362 34.11 12.57 11.75
N ARG A 363 34.57 11.33 11.91
CA ARG A 363 35.08 10.54 10.79
C ARG A 363 34.01 10.27 9.75
N GLU A 364 32.80 9.94 10.20
CA GLU A 364 31.66 9.67 9.30
C GLU A 364 31.17 10.92 8.57
N ALA A 365 31.11 12.06 9.26
CA ALA A 365 30.88 13.38 8.67
C ALA A 365 31.83 13.63 7.50
N GLN A 366 33.14 13.49 7.73
CA GLN A 366 34.15 13.70 6.68
C GLN A 366 34.02 12.70 5.53
N ALA A 367 33.65 11.45 5.81
CA ALA A 367 33.43 10.44 4.78
C ALA A 367 32.22 10.77 3.90
N LEU A 368 31.11 11.17 4.52
CA LEU A 368 29.91 11.60 3.81
C LEU A 368 30.17 12.87 2.98
N ASP A 369 30.89 13.85 3.52
CA ASP A 369 31.23 15.10 2.82
C ASP A 369 32.10 14.83 1.58
N ARG A 370 33.02 13.85 1.65
CA ARG A 370 33.79 13.40 0.48
C ARG A 370 32.90 12.76 -0.60
N LEU A 371 31.92 11.94 -0.21
CA LEU A 371 30.96 11.34 -1.14
C LEU A 371 30.10 12.41 -1.82
N LEU A 372 29.59 13.38 -1.06
CA LEU A 372 28.82 14.51 -1.58
C LEU A 372 29.64 15.35 -2.56
N ALA A 373 30.90 15.66 -2.22
CA ALA A 373 31.81 16.38 -3.12
C ALA A 373 32.17 15.58 -4.38
N GLY A 374 32.28 14.26 -4.29
CA GLY A 374 32.47 13.38 -5.45
C GLY A 374 31.24 13.33 -6.36
N MET A 375 30.05 13.29 -5.75
CA MET A 375 28.76 13.35 -6.45
C MET A 375 28.66 14.64 -7.28
N ALA A 376 28.96 15.79 -6.67
CA ALA A 376 28.91 17.08 -7.35
C ALA A 376 29.90 17.18 -8.53
N ARG A 377 31.13 16.69 -8.39
CA ARG A 377 32.19 16.87 -9.40
C ARG A 377 32.09 15.97 -10.62
N SER A 378 31.81 14.68 -10.44
CA SER A 378 31.94 13.69 -11.52
C SER A 378 30.75 12.76 -11.65
N GLY A 379 29.63 13.08 -10.99
CA GLY A 379 28.50 12.17 -10.94
C GLY A 379 28.79 10.89 -10.15
N GLY A 380 29.63 10.98 -9.09
CA GLY A 380 30.24 9.88 -8.32
C GLY A 380 29.36 8.69 -7.88
N ASN A 381 29.91 7.77 -7.09
CA ASN A 381 29.24 6.49 -6.80
C ASN A 381 27.92 6.66 -5.99
N ARG A 382 26.80 6.74 -6.71
CA ARG A 382 25.44 6.90 -6.18
C ARG A 382 25.08 5.85 -5.13
N SER A 383 25.41 4.58 -5.40
CA SER A 383 25.15 3.48 -4.47
C SER A 383 25.96 3.63 -3.19
N ALA A 384 27.20 4.11 -3.27
CA ALA A 384 28.01 4.37 -2.08
C ALA A 384 27.43 5.50 -1.22
N LEU A 385 26.99 6.61 -1.84
CA LEU A 385 26.33 7.71 -1.11
C LEU A 385 25.03 7.24 -0.44
N ARG A 386 24.14 6.55 -1.19
CA ARG A 386 22.90 5.99 -0.65
C ARG A 386 23.16 5.05 0.52
N ASN A 387 24.06 4.07 0.36
CA ASN A 387 24.38 3.10 1.41
C ASN A 387 24.99 3.78 2.65
N ALA A 388 25.82 4.81 2.47
CA ALA A 388 26.37 5.58 3.57
C ALA A 388 25.28 6.34 4.32
N VAL A 389 24.38 7.04 3.61
CA VAL A 389 23.28 7.76 4.26
C VAL A 389 22.37 6.81 5.04
N TYR A 390 21.96 5.69 4.44
CA TYR A 390 21.13 4.70 5.15
C TYR A 390 21.79 4.22 6.43
N ARG A 391 23.04 3.74 6.34
CA ARG A 391 23.78 3.23 7.51
C ARG A 391 23.87 4.28 8.61
N LEU A 392 24.18 5.52 8.25
CA LEU A 392 24.30 6.61 9.22
C LEU A 392 22.95 6.97 9.85
N ALA A 393 21.87 7.01 9.07
CA ALA A 393 20.53 7.27 9.58
C ALA A 393 20.06 6.18 10.55
N MET A 394 20.30 4.90 10.22
CA MET A 394 19.96 3.77 11.08
C MET A 394 20.83 3.68 12.35
N ALA A 395 21.99 4.32 12.36
CA ALA A 395 22.87 4.37 13.52
C ALA A 395 22.48 5.46 14.55
N GLY A 396 21.47 6.28 14.27
CA GLY A 396 21.01 7.35 15.17
C GLY A 396 21.99 8.53 15.21
N PRO A 397 22.05 9.37 14.18
CA PRO A 397 23.01 10.47 14.11
C PRO A 397 22.69 11.58 15.13
N PRO A 398 23.69 12.44 15.46
CA PRO A 398 23.46 13.66 16.21
C PRO A 398 22.43 14.55 15.50
N GLU A 399 21.71 15.36 16.28
CA GLU A 399 20.74 16.31 15.73
C GLU A 399 21.36 17.21 14.65
N GLY A 400 20.64 17.36 13.54
CA GLY A 400 21.04 18.20 12.41
C GLY A 400 22.19 17.65 11.56
N PHE A 401 22.64 16.40 11.78
CA PHE A 401 23.76 15.82 11.03
C PHE A 401 23.52 15.82 9.51
N PHE A 402 22.33 15.45 9.04
CA PHE A 402 22.03 15.53 7.61
C PHE A 402 21.59 16.94 7.20
N ALA A 403 20.80 17.62 8.04
CA ALA A 403 20.30 18.97 7.76
C ALA A 403 21.44 19.97 7.44
N SER A 404 22.54 19.93 8.20
CA SER A 404 23.70 20.82 8.02
C SER A 404 24.45 20.61 6.70
N ARG A 405 24.13 19.54 5.96
CA ARG A 405 24.79 19.15 4.70
C ARG A 405 23.95 19.44 3.47
N LEU A 406 22.69 19.87 3.65
CA LEU A 406 21.83 20.29 2.54
C LEU A 406 22.44 21.51 1.85
N ARG A 407 22.45 21.50 0.52
CA ARG A 407 22.96 22.61 -0.30
C ARG A 407 21.85 23.17 -1.18
N LEU A 408 21.35 24.35 -0.80
CA LEU A 408 20.19 24.97 -1.46
C LEU A 408 20.57 25.80 -2.71
N SER A 409 21.83 26.20 -2.84
CA SER A 409 22.35 27.05 -3.92
C SER A 409 23.69 26.55 -4.47
N GLY A 410 24.15 27.14 -5.58
CA GLY A 410 25.43 26.83 -6.25
C GLY A 410 25.34 25.85 -7.43
N ASP A 411 26.28 25.90 -8.37
CA ASP A 411 26.25 25.11 -9.61
C ASP A 411 26.25 23.60 -9.30
N GLY A 412 25.14 22.94 -9.64
CA GLY A 412 24.80 21.60 -9.18
C GLY A 412 25.61 20.44 -9.78
N GLY A 413 26.80 20.74 -10.31
CA GLY A 413 27.55 19.80 -11.15
C GLY A 413 26.78 19.42 -12.40
N GLY A 414 27.33 18.45 -13.16
CA GLY A 414 26.66 17.88 -14.32
C GLY A 414 25.31 17.22 -14.01
N ARG A 415 24.67 16.66 -15.05
CA ARG A 415 23.41 15.93 -14.93
C ARG A 415 23.65 14.43 -15.08
N ILE A 416 22.81 13.62 -14.43
CA ILE A 416 22.84 12.17 -14.49
C ILE A 416 21.56 11.62 -15.11
N PRO A 417 21.67 10.61 -16.00
CA PRO A 417 20.53 9.86 -16.47
C PRO A 417 19.91 9.01 -15.35
N MET A 418 18.60 9.16 -15.20
CA MET A 418 17.72 8.36 -14.36
C MET A 418 16.69 7.62 -15.24
N ILE A 419 16.09 6.55 -14.71
CA ILE A 419 15.02 5.78 -15.37
C ILE A 419 15.37 5.41 -16.83
N GLY A 420 16.45 4.64 -17.00
CA GLY A 420 16.89 4.21 -18.33
C GLY A 420 17.37 5.33 -19.26
N GLY A 421 17.62 6.54 -18.73
CA GLY A 421 18.10 7.69 -19.49
C GLY A 421 17.01 8.65 -19.97
N LEU A 422 15.74 8.33 -19.70
CA LEU A 422 14.60 9.17 -20.07
C LEU A 422 14.60 10.52 -19.35
N VAL A 423 15.23 10.60 -18.19
CA VAL A 423 15.25 11.81 -17.37
C VAL A 423 16.65 12.14 -16.93
N GLN A 424 16.95 13.44 -16.90
CA GLN A 424 18.22 13.98 -16.43
C GLN A 424 18.00 14.71 -15.11
N VAL A 425 18.77 14.39 -14.09
CA VAL A 425 18.71 15.03 -12.76
C VAL A 425 20.05 15.69 -12.45
N ALA A 426 20.03 16.90 -11.87
CA ALA A 426 21.27 17.55 -11.42
C ALA A 426 21.89 16.76 -10.25
N ASN A 427 23.23 16.60 -10.25
CA ASN A 427 23.92 15.82 -9.21
C ASN A 427 23.63 16.32 -7.79
N ARG A 428 23.56 17.65 -7.62
CA ARG A 428 23.20 18.29 -6.35
C ARG A 428 21.79 17.91 -5.89
N ASP A 429 20.81 17.93 -6.78
CA ASP A 429 19.42 17.65 -6.40
C ASP A 429 19.30 16.19 -5.95
N LEU A 430 19.95 15.24 -6.65
CA LEU A 430 20.04 13.85 -6.21
C LEU A 430 20.72 13.70 -4.83
N ALA A 431 21.81 14.44 -4.58
CA ALA A 431 22.49 14.42 -3.29
C ALA A 431 21.59 14.95 -2.16
N ASN A 432 20.88 16.05 -2.40
CA ASN A 432 19.90 16.59 -1.45
C ASN A 432 18.75 15.61 -1.22
N TRP A 433 18.28 14.87 -2.23
CA TRP A 433 17.25 13.84 -2.03
C TRP A 433 17.72 12.73 -1.10
N LEU A 434 18.94 12.24 -1.30
CA LEU A 434 19.50 11.21 -0.43
C LEU A 434 19.70 11.74 0.99
N LEU A 435 20.13 13.00 1.17
CA LEU A 435 20.22 13.62 2.50
C LEU A 435 18.86 13.78 3.17
N LEU A 436 17.85 14.26 2.44
CA LEU A 436 16.46 14.34 2.92
C LEU A 436 15.96 12.96 3.32
N TRP A 437 16.23 11.92 2.52
CA TRP A 437 15.92 10.54 2.90
C TRP A 437 16.58 10.13 4.22
N GLY A 438 17.86 10.42 4.40
CA GLY A 438 18.57 10.22 5.67
C GLY A 438 17.89 10.94 6.83
N MET A 439 17.50 12.21 6.64
CA MET A 439 16.78 12.98 7.65
C MET A 439 15.48 12.30 8.06
N GLY A 440 14.63 11.89 7.13
CA GLY A 440 13.34 11.29 7.52
C GLY A 440 13.47 9.88 8.10
N LEU A 441 14.50 9.10 7.75
CA LEU A 441 14.83 7.84 8.43
C LEU A 441 15.31 8.07 9.87
N ALA A 442 16.18 9.07 10.06
CA ALA A 442 16.68 9.48 11.38
C ALA A 442 15.65 10.32 12.17
N ARG A 443 14.54 10.70 11.54
CA ARG A 443 13.50 11.63 12.06
C ARG A 443 14.08 12.99 12.46
N GLU A 444 15.11 13.44 11.76
CA GLU A 444 15.64 14.81 11.91
C GLU A 444 14.61 15.85 11.44
N GLN A 445 14.64 17.01 12.10
CA GLN A 445 13.98 18.23 11.65
C GLN A 445 15.01 19.14 10.93
N GLY A 446 14.61 20.37 10.59
CA GLY A 446 15.48 21.35 9.96
C GLY A 446 15.42 21.34 8.43
N VAL A 447 14.32 20.88 7.84
CA VAL A 447 14.02 21.07 6.42
C VAL A 447 13.86 22.57 6.15
N PRO A 448 14.68 23.17 5.27
CA PRO A 448 14.59 24.60 4.97
C PRO A 448 13.29 24.95 4.23
N VAL A 449 12.65 26.05 4.60
CA VAL A 449 11.38 26.51 3.98
C VAL A 449 11.55 26.83 2.49
N GLU A 450 12.76 27.20 2.08
CA GLU A 450 13.11 27.47 0.68
C GLU A 450 12.93 26.23 -0.22
N LEU A 451 13.06 25.02 0.33
CA LEU A 451 12.75 23.79 -0.42
C LEU A 451 11.25 23.59 -0.63
N LEU A 452 10.42 24.10 0.28
CA LEU A 452 8.96 24.02 0.19
C LEU A 452 8.41 25.05 -0.80
N LEU A 453 9.06 26.21 -0.87
CA LEU A 453 8.67 27.33 -1.73
C LEU A 453 9.31 27.30 -3.13
N ARG A 454 10.25 26.37 -3.40
CA ARG A 454 10.88 26.22 -4.72
C ARG A 454 9.84 25.90 -5.81
N PRO A 455 9.62 26.76 -6.83
CA PRO A 455 8.60 26.52 -7.86
C PRO A 455 8.73 25.16 -8.52
N TRP A 456 7.59 24.56 -8.90
CA TRP A 456 7.61 23.33 -9.69
C TRP A 456 8.06 23.65 -11.12
N THR A 457 9.16 23.03 -11.57
CA THR A 457 9.72 23.29 -12.90
C THR A 457 9.81 22.05 -13.80
N ALA A 458 9.50 20.88 -13.26
CA ALA A 458 9.55 19.65 -14.04
C ALA A 458 8.39 19.58 -15.04
N GLU A 459 8.71 19.27 -16.29
CA GLU A 459 7.72 19.01 -17.32
C GLU A 459 6.82 17.83 -16.93
N THR A 460 5.53 17.96 -17.24
CA THR A 460 4.56 16.89 -17.02
C THR A 460 4.98 15.62 -17.75
N ASN A 461 5.20 14.55 -16.99
CA ASN A 461 5.39 13.22 -17.53
C ASN A 461 4.72 12.19 -16.60
N GLY A 462 5.09 10.90 -16.65
CA GLY A 462 4.53 9.89 -15.73
C GLY A 462 5.36 9.70 -14.46
N ALA A 463 6.55 10.30 -14.42
CA ALA A 463 7.59 10.09 -13.43
C ALA A 463 8.10 11.40 -12.80
N GLU A 464 7.53 12.56 -13.19
CA GLU A 464 7.94 13.91 -12.83
C GLU A 464 8.05 14.11 -11.33
N LYS A 465 7.18 13.41 -10.60
CA LYS A 465 7.13 13.33 -9.15
C LYS A 465 8.46 12.89 -8.49
N TYR A 466 9.34 12.25 -9.25
CA TYR A 466 10.64 11.76 -8.77
C TYR A 466 11.78 12.78 -8.91
N PHE A 467 11.55 13.94 -9.52
CA PHE A 467 12.64 14.77 -10.03
C PHE A 467 12.82 16.13 -9.39
N GLU A 468 12.08 16.43 -8.33
CA GLU A 468 12.22 17.67 -7.56
C GLU A 468 12.38 17.35 -6.06
N PRO A 469 13.10 18.19 -5.29
CA PRO A 469 13.34 17.95 -3.86
C PRO A 469 12.11 18.19 -2.98
N THR A 470 11.15 19.02 -3.42
CA THR A 470 9.97 19.40 -2.63
C THR A 470 9.15 18.18 -2.16
N PRO A 471 8.81 17.19 -3.01
CA PRO A 471 8.15 15.97 -2.55
C PRO A 471 8.91 15.19 -1.46
N ALA A 472 10.25 15.12 -1.52
CA ALA A 472 11.05 14.48 -0.47
C ALA A 472 11.05 15.30 0.83
N ALA A 473 11.14 16.63 0.72
CA ALA A 473 11.07 17.55 1.85
C ALA A 473 9.74 17.41 2.63
N LEU A 474 8.60 17.35 1.93
CA LEU A 474 7.28 17.14 2.55
C LEU A 474 7.24 15.86 3.39
N TRP A 475 7.84 14.79 2.90
CA TRP A 475 7.94 13.55 3.66
C TRP A 475 8.78 13.72 4.93
N VAL A 476 9.96 14.33 4.85
CA VAL A 476 10.82 14.57 6.02
C VAL A 476 10.08 15.36 7.09
N LEU A 477 9.31 16.39 6.71
CA LEU A 477 8.50 17.15 7.65
C LEU A 477 7.57 16.23 8.46
N THR A 478 6.84 15.34 7.79
CA THR A 478 5.90 14.41 8.47
C THR A 478 6.60 13.36 9.35
N MET A 479 7.82 12.95 9.01
CA MET A 479 8.57 11.94 9.77
C MET A 479 9.31 12.52 10.98
N GLY A 480 9.93 13.69 10.80
CA GLY A 480 10.59 14.47 11.86
C GLY A 480 9.62 15.25 12.74
N GLY A 481 8.37 15.44 12.29
CA GLY A 481 7.35 16.20 13.01
C GLY A 481 7.62 17.71 13.01
N GLN A 482 8.34 18.22 12.02
CA GLN A 482 8.64 19.64 11.90
C GLN A 482 7.36 20.41 11.57
N ARG A 483 6.87 21.17 12.55
CA ARG A 483 5.59 21.88 12.50
C ARG A 483 5.69 23.29 13.04
N ASP A 484 6.87 23.91 13.04
CA ASP A 484 7.00 25.30 13.46
C ASP A 484 6.18 26.24 12.57
N ALA A 485 5.91 27.45 13.07
CA ALA A 485 5.08 28.43 12.39
C ALA A 485 5.56 28.80 10.97
N ALA A 486 6.87 28.83 10.71
CA ALA A 486 7.40 29.15 9.38
C ALA A 486 7.13 28.00 8.40
N THR A 487 7.32 26.76 8.85
CA THR A 487 6.98 25.56 8.07
C THR A 487 5.50 25.52 7.71
N ILE A 488 4.59 25.73 8.67
CA ILE A 488 3.14 25.71 8.41
C ILE A 488 2.75 26.84 7.44
N ALA A 489 3.27 28.06 7.63
CA ALA A 489 3.01 29.17 6.73
C ALA A 489 3.48 28.86 5.29
N ALA A 490 4.68 28.30 5.12
CA ALA A 490 5.22 27.94 3.82
C ALA A 490 4.38 26.86 3.10
N LEU A 491 3.89 25.86 3.82
CA LEU A 491 2.98 24.85 3.26
C LEU A 491 1.64 25.45 2.81
N ILE A 492 1.07 26.37 3.60
CA ILE A 492 -0.18 27.06 3.23
C ILE A 492 0.04 27.96 2.02
N GLU A 493 1.16 28.66 1.95
CA GLU A 493 1.54 29.45 0.78
C GLU A 493 1.65 28.58 -0.47
N ARG A 494 2.33 27.42 -0.36
CA ARG A 494 2.55 26.49 -1.45
C ARG A 494 1.26 25.97 -2.08
N LEU A 495 0.21 25.75 -1.30
CA LEU A 495 -1.11 25.37 -1.84
C LEU A 495 -1.68 26.36 -2.87
N GLY A 496 -1.17 27.60 -2.90
CA GLY A 496 -1.56 28.62 -3.86
C GLY A 496 -0.78 28.60 -5.18
N TYR A 497 0.16 27.67 -5.39
CA TYR A 497 1.00 27.65 -6.59
C TYR A 497 0.20 27.06 -7.75
N ALA A 498 0.08 27.81 -8.85
CA ALA A 498 -0.76 27.46 -9.98
C ALA A 498 -0.19 26.30 -10.81
N ASP A 499 1.15 26.23 -10.90
CA ASP A 499 1.87 25.24 -11.70
C ASP A 499 2.09 23.90 -10.97
N ASP A 500 1.63 23.78 -9.72
CA ASP A 500 1.73 22.53 -8.98
C ASP A 500 0.74 21.49 -9.53
N PRO A 501 1.21 20.28 -9.86
CA PRO A 501 0.30 19.20 -10.23
C PRO A 501 -0.59 18.80 -9.05
N ASP A 502 -1.79 18.28 -9.34
CA ASP A 502 -2.79 17.92 -8.32
C ASP A 502 -2.25 16.98 -7.24
N TRP A 503 -1.40 16.02 -7.63
CA TRP A 503 -0.77 15.10 -6.69
C TRP A 503 0.19 15.80 -5.71
N LEU A 504 0.86 16.87 -6.13
CA LEU A 504 1.73 17.65 -5.25
C LEU A 504 0.90 18.50 -4.30
N ARG A 505 -0.13 19.19 -4.80
CA ARG A 505 -1.09 19.93 -3.97
C ARG A 505 -1.73 19.03 -2.91
N ASN A 506 -2.12 17.82 -3.30
CA ASN A 506 -2.61 16.80 -2.38
C ASN A 506 -1.59 16.44 -1.29
N HIS A 507 -0.33 16.26 -1.67
CA HIS A 507 0.73 15.89 -0.73
C HIS A 507 1.02 17.03 0.27
N VAL A 508 0.97 18.29 -0.17
CA VAL A 508 1.06 19.46 0.71
C VAL A 508 -0.12 19.49 1.68
N ALA A 509 -1.36 19.32 1.19
CA ALA A 509 -2.56 19.26 2.03
C ALA A 509 -2.52 18.10 3.05
N ALA A 510 -2.03 16.94 2.64
CA ALA A 510 -1.83 15.78 3.50
C ALA A 510 -0.75 16.03 4.57
N THR A 511 0.33 16.72 4.21
CA THR A 511 1.40 17.11 5.14
C THR A 511 0.85 18.05 6.20
N LEU A 512 0.07 19.07 5.80
CA LEU A 512 -0.62 19.96 6.74
C LEU A 512 -1.55 19.20 7.69
N ALA A 513 -2.40 18.31 7.16
CA ALA A 513 -3.31 17.50 7.98
C ALA A 513 -2.54 16.65 9.02
N THR A 514 -1.44 16.02 8.58
CA THR A 514 -0.60 15.18 9.43
C THR A 514 0.07 15.97 10.55
N LEU A 515 0.67 17.12 10.25
CA LEU A 515 1.42 17.92 11.22
C LEU A 515 0.51 18.65 12.22
N THR A 516 -0.71 18.99 11.81
CA THR A 516 -1.64 19.81 12.59
C THR A 516 -2.74 19.01 13.30
N GLY A 517 -2.96 17.75 12.89
CA GLY A 517 -4.09 16.93 13.34
C GLY A 517 -5.45 17.41 12.83
N GLN A 518 -5.49 18.41 11.94
CA GLN A 518 -6.73 18.92 11.36
C GLN A 518 -7.23 18.00 10.23
N PRO A 519 -8.55 18.00 9.94
CA PRO A 519 -9.07 17.36 8.74
C PRO A 519 -8.35 17.86 7.49
N LYS A 520 -8.05 16.96 6.56
CA LYS A 520 -7.39 17.31 5.29
C LYS A 520 -8.27 18.23 4.47
N ARG A 521 -7.74 19.40 4.10
CA ARG A 521 -8.40 20.40 3.25
C ARG A 521 -7.56 20.69 2.03
N TRP A 522 -8.21 20.93 0.90
CA TRP A 522 -7.55 21.19 -0.38
C TRP A 522 -7.32 22.68 -0.62
N SER A 523 -8.21 23.51 -0.10
CA SER A 523 -8.16 24.94 -0.35
C SER A 523 -7.12 25.62 0.53
N ARG A 524 -6.27 26.43 -0.11
CA ARG A 524 -5.43 27.42 0.58
C ARG A 524 -6.24 28.33 1.49
N SER A 525 -7.42 28.79 1.06
CA SER A 525 -8.25 29.71 1.87
C SER A 525 -8.71 29.06 3.16
N GLN A 526 -9.16 27.80 3.11
CA GLN A 526 -9.62 27.08 4.30
C GLN A 526 -8.49 26.82 5.29
N TRP A 527 -7.25 26.64 4.81
CA TRP A 527 -6.08 26.55 5.66
C TRP A 527 -5.66 27.91 6.22
N ALA A 528 -5.70 28.97 5.41
CA ALA A 528 -5.41 30.32 5.84
C ALA A 528 -6.38 30.80 6.94
N ASP A 529 -7.68 30.51 6.81
CA ASP A 529 -8.70 30.87 7.81
C ASP A 529 -8.49 30.14 9.14
N TRP A 530 -8.07 28.88 9.09
CA TRP A 530 -7.69 28.14 10.29
C TRP A 530 -6.40 28.72 10.90
N TRP A 531 -5.40 28.97 10.07
CA TRP A 531 -4.09 29.46 10.50
C TRP A 531 -4.19 30.84 11.14
N ALA A 532 -5.01 31.75 10.62
CA ALA A 532 -5.27 33.06 11.20
C ALA A 532 -5.76 32.98 12.67
N LYS A 533 -6.42 31.89 13.05
CA LYS A 533 -6.89 31.64 14.42
C LYS A 533 -5.86 30.90 15.27
N ALA A 534 -5.10 29.99 14.67
CA ALA A 534 -4.16 29.11 15.38
C ALA A 534 -2.75 29.70 15.54
N ALA A 535 -2.33 30.63 14.67
CA ALA A 535 -0.93 31.04 14.54
C ALA A 535 -0.34 31.67 15.81
N ALA A 536 -1.16 32.40 16.59
CA ALA A 536 -0.71 33.10 17.78
C ALA A 536 -0.18 32.14 18.87
N ASP A 537 -0.82 30.97 18.97
CA ASP A 537 -0.54 29.95 19.99
C ASP A 537 0.30 28.77 19.43
N TRP A 538 0.73 28.86 18.17
CA TRP A 538 1.43 27.78 17.50
C TRP A 538 2.92 27.74 17.86
N PRO A 539 3.55 26.55 17.98
CA PRO A 539 4.97 26.44 18.24
C PRO A 539 5.83 27.28 17.27
N ARG A 540 6.71 28.10 17.84
CA ARG A 540 7.78 28.77 17.09
C ARG A 540 8.96 27.81 16.92
N ALA A 541 9.76 28.02 15.88
CA ALA A 541 10.97 27.24 15.67
C ALA A 541 11.84 27.30 16.93
N SER A 542 12.28 26.13 17.40
CA SER A 542 13.35 26.05 18.39
C SER A 542 14.62 26.44 17.64
N LEU A 543 15.23 27.57 18.02
CA LEU A 543 16.46 28.06 17.39
C LEU A 543 17.63 27.13 17.63
#